data_AF-C6CJ75-F1
#
_entry.id   AF-C6CJ75-F1
#
_cell.length_a   1.000
_cell.length_b   1.000
_cell.length_c   1.000
_cell.angle_alpha   90.00
_cell.angle_beta   90.00
_cell.angle_gamma   90.00
#
_symmetry.space_group_name_H-M   'P 1'
#
loop_
_entity.id
_entity.type
_entity.pdbx_description
1 polymer ?
#
loop_
_entity_poly.entity_id
_entity_poly.type
_entity_poly.pdbx_seq_one_letter_code
_entity_poly.pdbx_strand_id
1 'polypeptide(L)'
;MKKILATITLSMSLQAYASIILTPIDGSHLLSPLSIKAQPLGLDQIKIDNGQSFDITENGKYLGTLISAEGYYKKYNPLCFIGWSTDKKEISNIVPSIGQGDFENSTCLSLDAVGKIDVSDKTYIGFVYTVGLRDRQAKNYFLLELDKDKRTIVDKSTVVDELQNNGDKKSIAMLRKYLSQNILR
;
A
#
# COMPACT_ATOMS: atom_id res chain seq x y z
N MET A 1 -21.66 -60.91 20.46
CA MET A 1 -22.02 -59.50 20.18
C MET A 1 -20.75 -58.67 20.11
N LYS A 2 -20.28 -58.32 18.90
CA LYS A 2 -19.07 -57.49 18.71
C LYS A 2 -19.45 -56.02 18.90
N LYS A 3 -18.92 -55.39 19.96
CA LYS A 3 -19.03 -53.93 20.15
C LYS A 3 -18.01 -53.25 19.25
N ILE A 4 -18.48 -52.57 18.21
CA ILE A 4 -17.65 -51.71 17.36
C ILE A 4 -17.53 -50.38 18.09
N LEU A 5 -16.33 -50.07 18.57
CA LEU A 5 -15.99 -48.77 19.16
C LEU A 5 -15.60 -47.85 18.01
N ALA A 6 -16.46 -46.88 17.67
CA ALA A 6 -16.16 -45.88 16.65
C ALA A 6 -15.42 -44.71 17.29
N THR A 7 -14.13 -44.56 16.98
CA THR A 7 -13.30 -43.42 17.37
C THR A 7 -13.62 -42.25 16.44
N ILE A 8 -14.36 -41.26 16.93
CA ILE A 8 -14.60 -40.00 16.21
C ILE A 8 -13.38 -39.11 16.44
N THR A 9 -12.47 -39.06 15.48
CA THR A 9 -11.37 -38.08 15.44
C THR A 9 -11.94 -36.73 15.04
N LEU A 10 -12.09 -35.82 16.01
CA LEU A 10 -12.42 -34.41 15.79
C LEU A 10 -11.25 -33.75 15.04
N SER A 11 -11.34 -33.63 13.71
CA SER A 11 -10.42 -32.83 12.92
C SER A 11 -10.76 -31.35 13.13
N MET A 12 -10.27 -30.76 14.23
CA MET A 12 -10.25 -29.31 14.39
C MET A 12 -9.30 -28.76 13.31
N SER A 13 -9.88 -28.21 12.25
CA SER A 13 -9.13 -27.44 11.26
C SER A 13 -8.57 -26.21 11.97
N LEU A 14 -7.26 -26.19 12.20
CA LEU A 14 -6.53 -24.98 12.55
C LEU A 14 -6.66 -24.04 11.34
N GLN A 15 -7.63 -23.12 11.40
CA GLN A 15 -7.70 -22.02 10.47
C GLN A 15 -6.52 -21.08 10.77
N ALA A 16 -5.37 -21.38 10.18
CA ALA A 16 -4.22 -20.48 10.19
C ALA A 16 -4.57 -19.28 9.32
N TYR A 17 -5.00 -18.19 9.94
CA TYR A 17 -5.12 -16.91 9.24
C TYR A 17 -3.72 -16.45 8.88
N ALA A 18 -3.42 -16.42 7.58
CA ALA A 18 -2.14 -15.96 7.10
C ALA A 18 -1.93 -14.49 7.50
N SER A 19 -0.97 -14.24 8.38
CA SER A 19 -0.75 -12.91 8.94
C SER A 19 0.24 -12.16 8.07
N ILE A 20 -0.23 -11.09 7.43
CA ILE A 20 0.64 -10.14 6.73
C ILE A 20 1.25 -9.17 7.74
N ILE A 21 2.57 -8.98 7.70
CA ILE A 21 3.32 -8.09 8.58
C ILE A 21 4.05 -7.05 7.74
N LEU A 22 3.95 -5.78 8.14
CA LEU A 22 4.75 -4.68 7.61
C LEU A 22 5.91 -4.42 8.57
N THR A 23 7.14 -4.62 8.09
CA THR A 23 8.36 -4.35 8.86
C THR A 23 8.99 -3.08 8.30
N PRO A 24 9.13 -2.00 9.08
CA PRO A 24 9.79 -0.78 8.61
C PRO A 24 11.21 -1.06 8.14
N ILE A 25 11.65 -0.38 7.07
CA ILE A 25 13.00 -0.52 6.54
C ILE A 25 13.63 0.82 6.19
N ASP A 26 14.96 0.85 6.16
CA ASP A 26 15.70 1.88 5.44
C ASP A 26 15.80 1.50 3.96
N GLY A 27 15.02 2.20 3.12
CA GLY A 27 14.95 1.99 1.68
C GLY A 27 16.10 2.62 0.89
N SER A 28 17.06 3.29 1.54
CA SER A 28 18.11 4.07 0.85
C SER A 28 18.93 3.25 -0.15
N HIS A 29 19.15 1.95 0.13
CA HIS A 29 19.83 1.03 -0.78
C HIS A 29 19.10 0.82 -2.12
N LEU A 30 17.79 1.11 -2.17
CA LEU A 30 16.95 1.01 -3.36
C LEU A 30 16.81 2.33 -4.12
N LEU A 31 17.43 3.43 -3.67
CA LEU A 31 17.31 4.72 -4.35
C LEU A 31 17.82 4.68 -5.80
N SER A 32 18.95 4.02 -6.03
CA SER A 32 19.52 3.87 -7.38
C SER A 32 18.62 3.03 -8.31
N PRO A 33 18.22 1.80 -7.97
CA PRO A 33 17.32 1.01 -8.83
C PRO A 33 15.95 1.66 -8.99
N LEU A 34 15.43 2.35 -7.97
CA LEU A 34 14.21 3.15 -8.08
C LEU A 34 14.36 4.27 -9.11
N SER A 35 15.46 5.01 -9.05
CA SER A 35 15.73 6.10 -9.99
C SER A 35 15.85 5.61 -11.43
N ILE A 36 16.55 4.49 -11.64
CA ILE A 36 16.69 3.85 -12.97
C ILE A 36 15.32 3.45 -13.51
N LYS A 37 14.47 2.83 -12.68
CA LYS A 37 13.13 2.41 -13.07
C LYS A 37 12.19 3.58 -13.34
N ALA A 38 12.35 4.67 -12.60
CA ALA A 38 11.50 5.85 -12.63
C ALA A 38 11.85 6.82 -13.77
N GLN A 39 13.11 6.89 -14.19
CA GLN A 39 13.59 7.75 -15.27
C GLN A 39 12.81 7.62 -16.59
N PRO A 40 12.55 6.43 -17.15
CA PRO A 40 11.76 6.31 -18.40
C PRO A 40 10.30 6.73 -18.23
N LEU A 41 9.80 6.82 -17.00
CA LEU A 41 8.48 7.35 -16.66
C LEU A 41 8.48 8.88 -16.53
N GLY A 42 9.64 9.53 -16.74
CA GLY A 42 9.80 10.97 -16.63
C GLY A 42 9.84 11.48 -15.20
N LEU A 43 10.14 10.60 -14.23
CA LEU A 43 10.29 10.95 -12.82
C LEU A 43 11.75 11.31 -12.52
N ASP A 44 11.96 12.42 -11.82
CA ASP A 44 13.28 12.89 -11.39
C ASP A 44 13.27 13.42 -9.95
N GLN A 45 14.46 13.78 -9.46
CA GLN A 45 14.68 14.35 -8.12
C GLN A 45 14.03 13.50 -7.00
N ILE A 46 14.23 12.18 -7.11
CA ILE A 46 13.57 11.20 -6.26
C ILE A 46 14.16 11.21 -4.86
N LYS A 47 13.27 11.19 -3.86
CA LYS A 47 13.61 11.02 -2.46
C LYS A 47 12.72 9.94 -1.85
N ILE A 48 13.35 8.99 -1.17
CA ILE A 48 12.63 7.91 -0.47
C ILE A 48 12.20 8.41 0.91
N ASP A 49 10.97 8.08 1.29
CA ASP A 49 10.49 8.21 2.65
C ASP A 49 10.79 6.92 3.43
N ASN A 50 11.94 6.91 4.11
CA ASN A 50 12.36 5.78 4.94
C ASN A 50 11.48 5.58 6.19
N GLY A 51 10.70 6.59 6.61
CA GLY A 51 9.75 6.44 7.72
C GLY A 51 8.49 5.66 7.32
N GLN A 52 8.24 5.53 6.02
CA GLN A 52 7.00 4.97 5.46
C GLN A 52 7.29 3.91 4.38
N SER A 53 8.44 3.24 4.46
CA SER A 53 8.83 2.12 3.59
C SER A 53 8.89 0.83 4.39
N PHE A 54 8.42 -0.28 3.80
CA PHE A 54 8.19 -1.52 4.54
C PHE A 54 8.52 -2.76 3.73
N ASP A 55 9.15 -3.74 4.39
CA ASP A 55 9.09 -5.13 3.96
C ASP A 55 7.73 -5.73 4.31
N ILE A 56 7.14 -6.44 3.35
CA ILE A 56 5.87 -7.16 3.49
C ILE A 56 6.16 -8.65 3.55
N THR A 57 5.72 -9.30 4.61
CA THR A 57 5.85 -10.74 4.80
C THR A 57 4.51 -11.38 5.12
N GLU A 58 4.30 -12.62 4.69
CA GLU A 58 3.15 -13.46 5.04
C GLU A 58 3.68 -14.72 5.74
N ASN A 59 3.29 -14.93 7.01
CA ASN A 59 3.74 -16.11 7.78
C ASN A 59 5.28 -16.28 7.75
N GLY A 60 6.02 -15.18 7.79
CA GLY A 60 7.48 -15.16 7.70
C GLY A 60 8.07 -15.29 6.28
N LYS A 61 7.25 -15.59 5.26
CA LYS A 61 7.67 -15.59 3.87
C LYS A 61 7.64 -14.18 3.30
N TYR A 62 8.74 -13.74 2.71
CA TYR A 62 8.83 -12.44 2.07
C TYR A 62 7.96 -12.37 0.80
N LEU A 63 7.10 -11.34 0.73
CA LEU A 63 6.25 -11.06 -0.43
C LEU A 63 6.86 -9.97 -1.30
N GLY A 64 7.27 -8.85 -0.71
CA GLY A 64 7.89 -7.74 -1.42
C GLY A 64 8.22 -6.58 -0.49
N THR A 65 8.89 -5.57 -1.03
CA THR A 65 9.24 -4.32 -0.35
C THR A 65 8.47 -3.20 -1.00
N LEU A 66 7.82 -2.40 -0.17
CA LEU A 66 7.12 -1.19 -0.53
C LEU A 66 8.00 0.01 -0.21
N ILE A 67 8.33 0.80 -1.22
CA ILE A 67 9.19 2.00 -1.10
C ILE A 67 8.32 3.22 -1.39
N SER A 68 7.98 3.97 -0.36
CA SER A 68 7.30 5.26 -0.51
C SER A 68 8.31 6.31 -0.96
N ALA A 69 8.00 7.08 -2.00
CA ALA A 69 8.90 8.09 -2.52
C ALA A 69 8.15 9.34 -3.01
N GLU A 70 8.87 10.46 -3.02
CA GLU A 70 8.47 11.72 -3.63
C GLU A 70 9.44 12.06 -4.77
N GLY A 71 8.98 12.87 -5.73
CA GLY A 71 9.80 13.35 -6.83
C GLY A 71 9.02 14.29 -7.73
N TYR A 72 9.54 14.54 -8.92
CA TYR A 72 8.93 15.44 -9.89
C TYR A 72 8.70 14.72 -11.22
N TYR A 73 7.48 14.84 -11.75
CA TYR A 73 7.19 14.44 -13.12
C TYR A 73 7.57 15.55 -14.09
N LYS A 74 8.35 15.19 -15.11
CA LYS A 74 8.84 16.08 -16.16
C LYS A 74 9.48 17.36 -15.59
N LYS A 75 10.24 17.25 -14.49
CA LYS A 75 10.95 18.34 -13.78
C LYS A 75 10.12 19.37 -13.01
N TYR A 76 8.80 19.42 -13.20
CA TYR A 76 8.00 20.55 -12.68
C TYR A 76 6.84 20.14 -11.77
N ASN A 77 6.31 18.92 -11.93
CA ASN A 77 5.09 18.53 -11.23
C ASN A 77 5.44 17.65 -10.02
N PRO A 78 5.38 18.16 -8.78
CA PRO A 78 5.65 17.36 -7.59
C PRO A 78 4.60 16.25 -7.44
N LEU A 79 5.06 15.04 -7.12
CA LEU A 79 4.21 13.88 -6.90
C LEU A 79 4.79 12.92 -5.88
N CYS A 80 3.92 12.06 -5.36
CA CYS A 80 4.29 10.89 -4.59
C CYS A 80 4.00 9.61 -5.37
N PHE A 81 4.82 8.60 -5.16
CA PHE A 81 4.68 7.31 -5.83
C PHE A 81 5.23 6.19 -4.95
N ILE A 82 4.88 4.96 -5.32
CA ILE A 82 5.30 3.75 -4.63
C ILE A 82 6.17 2.93 -5.58
N GLY A 83 7.41 2.68 -5.16
CA GLY A 83 8.23 1.62 -5.73
C GLY A 83 7.87 0.27 -5.13
N TRP A 84 7.81 -0.77 -5.95
CA TRP A 84 7.62 -2.15 -5.51
C TRP A 84 8.83 -2.99 -5.90
N SER A 85 9.38 -3.72 -4.94
CA SER A 85 10.42 -4.71 -5.18
C SER A 85 9.94 -6.09 -4.75
N THR A 86 10.22 -7.12 -5.55
CA THR A 86 9.92 -8.51 -5.22
C THR A 86 11.15 -9.27 -4.73
N ASP A 87 12.31 -8.63 -4.62
CA ASP A 87 13.58 -9.29 -4.30
C ASP A 87 14.51 -8.46 -3.39
N LYS A 88 14.08 -7.26 -2.98
CA LYS A 88 14.85 -6.27 -2.20
C LYS A 88 16.06 -5.70 -2.93
N LYS A 89 16.11 -5.83 -4.26
CA LYS A 89 17.24 -5.39 -5.08
C LYS A 89 16.78 -4.54 -6.24
N GLU A 90 15.85 -5.05 -7.02
CA GLU A 90 15.33 -4.40 -8.21
C GLU A 90 13.91 -3.89 -7.99
N ILE A 91 13.56 -2.81 -8.69
CA ILE A 91 12.19 -2.29 -8.70
C ILE A 91 11.40 -2.94 -9.84
N SER A 92 10.48 -3.82 -9.47
CA SER A 92 9.63 -4.54 -10.41
C SER A 92 8.55 -3.63 -10.99
N ASN A 93 7.97 -2.74 -10.17
CA ASN A 93 6.91 -1.83 -10.57
C ASN A 93 7.01 -0.46 -9.88
N ILE A 94 6.46 0.57 -10.52
CA ILE A 94 6.22 1.89 -9.95
C ILE A 94 4.72 2.18 -10.07
N VAL A 95 4.10 2.56 -8.97
CA VAL A 95 2.69 2.97 -8.91
C VAL A 95 2.62 4.45 -8.55
N PRO A 96 2.23 5.33 -9.49
CA PRO A 96 1.95 6.73 -9.16
C PRO A 96 0.82 6.83 -8.13
N SER A 97 0.92 7.78 -7.20
CA SER A 97 -0.14 8.07 -6.22
C SER A 97 -0.63 9.50 -6.36
N ILE A 98 -0.29 10.40 -5.43
CA ILE A 98 -0.69 11.80 -5.46
C ILE A 98 0.11 12.59 -6.50
N GLY A 99 -0.55 13.45 -7.29
CA GLY A 99 0.09 14.32 -8.29
C GLY A 99 0.10 13.76 -9.71
N GLN A 100 -0.52 12.60 -9.93
CA GLN A 100 -0.69 12.00 -11.25
C GLN A 100 -1.99 11.16 -11.30
N GLY A 101 -2.51 10.90 -12.51
CA GLY A 101 -3.70 10.06 -12.70
C GLY A 101 -4.93 10.69 -12.03
N ASP A 102 -5.67 9.88 -11.27
CA ASP A 102 -6.89 10.32 -10.56
C ASP A 102 -6.60 11.41 -9.50
N PHE A 103 -5.33 11.61 -9.13
CA PHE A 103 -4.88 12.61 -8.17
C PHE A 103 -4.08 13.76 -8.81
N GLU A 104 -4.17 13.97 -10.13
CA GLU A 104 -3.40 15.02 -10.85
C GLU A 104 -3.64 16.45 -10.32
N ASN A 105 -4.81 16.71 -9.75
CA ASN A 105 -5.19 18.01 -9.20
C ASN A 105 -4.75 18.21 -7.74
N SER A 106 -4.03 17.23 -7.17
CA SER A 106 -3.52 17.27 -5.80
C SER A 106 -2.00 17.26 -5.80
N THR A 107 -1.38 18.28 -5.21
CA THR A 107 0.07 18.28 -4.98
C THR A 107 0.41 17.42 -3.77
N CYS A 108 1.36 16.50 -3.89
CA CYS A 108 1.84 15.78 -2.71
C CYS A 108 2.63 16.71 -1.79
N LEU A 109 2.24 16.81 -0.51
CA LEU A 109 2.96 17.60 0.50
C LEU A 109 3.67 16.70 1.51
N SER A 110 2.99 15.66 1.99
CA SER A 110 3.59 14.65 2.87
C SER A 110 2.83 13.34 2.86
N LEU A 111 3.52 12.24 3.13
CA LEU A 111 2.94 10.95 3.50
C LEU A 111 2.86 10.84 5.02
N ASP A 112 1.66 10.91 5.56
CA ASP A 112 1.44 10.97 7.01
C ASP A 112 1.43 9.59 7.66
N ALA A 113 0.89 8.59 6.96
CA ALA A 113 0.76 7.23 7.48
C ALA A 113 0.60 6.20 6.37
N VAL A 114 1.19 5.02 6.59
CA VAL A 114 0.96 3.79 5.84
C VAL A 114 0.50 2.71 6.80
N GLY A 115 -0.44 1.87 6.38
CA GLY A 115 -0.85 0.76 7.21
C GLY A 115 -1.59 -0.35 6.48
N LYS A 116 -1.43 -1.56 7.00
CA LYS A 116 -2.15 -2.73 6.53
C LYS A 116 -3.61 -2.71 6.98
N ILE A 117 -4.48 -3.10 6.07
CA ILE A 117 -5.92 -3.25 6.28
C ILE A 117 -6.35 -4.60 5.69
N ASP A 118 -6.72 -5.56 6.53
CA ASP A 118 -7.31 -6.82 6.08
C ASP A 118 -8.84 -6.69 6.11
N VAL A 119 -9.49 -7.02 5.00
CA VAL A 119 -10.95 -7.06 4.86
C VAL A 119 -11.33 -8.32 4.11
N SER A 120 -12.06 -9.21 4.78
CA SER A 120 -12.37 -10.55 4.27
C SER A 120 -11.10 -11.35 3.93
N ASP A 121 -10.99 -11.83 2.69
CA ASP A 121 -9.86 -12.57 2.14
C ASP A 121 -8.78 -11.67 1.52
N LYS A 122 -9.04 -10.36 1.42
CA LYS A 122 -8.18 -9.38 0.80
C LYS A 122 -7.33 -8.61 1.81
N THR A 123 -6.10 -8.32 1.40
CA THR A 123 -5.19 -7.45 2.13
C THR A 123 -4.95 -6.18 1.34
N TYR A 124 -5.19 -5.04 1.96
CA TYR A 124 -4.90 -3.72 1.44
C TYR A 124 -3.77 -3.05 2.20
N ILE A 125 -3.03 -2.18 1.51
CA ILE A 125 -2.13 -1.20 2.10
C ILE A 125 -2.73 0.17 1.87
N GLY A 126 -3.16 0.81 2.95
CA GLY A 126 -3.70 2.16 2.93
C GLY A 126 -2.61 3.19 3.20
N PHE A 127 -2.74 4.34 2.55
CA PHE A 127 -1.86 5.49 2.69
C PHE A 127 -2.70 6.71 3.04
N VAL A 128 -2.18 7.58 3.90
CA VAL A 128 -2.78 8.88 4.22
C VAL A 128 -1.80 9.96 3.81
N TYR A 129 -2.16 10.76 2.83
CA TYR A 129 -1.35 11.88 2.38
C TYR A 129 -1.95 13.20 2.88
N THR A 130 -1.10 14.14 3.26
CA THR A 130 -1.46 15.56 3.22
C THR A 130 -1.16 16.08 1.83
N VAL A 131 -2.15 16.75 1.23
CA VAL A 131 -2.08 17.24 -0.15
C VAL A 131 -2.40 18.72 -0.24
N GLY A 132 -1.79 19.40 -1.20
CA GLY A 132 -2.09 20.76 -1.58
C GLY A 132 -3.14 20.79 -2.67
N LEU A 133 -4.19 21.57 -2.44
CA LEU A 133 -5.18 21.98 -3.43
C LEU A 133 -4.99 23.46 -3.77
N ARG A 134 -5.75 23.98 -4.74
CA ARG A 134 -5.59 25.36 -5.24
C ARG A 134 -5.67 26.43 -4.14
N ASP A 135 -6.50 26.23 -3.12
CA ASP A 135 -6.87 27.22 -2.11
C ASP A 135 -6.67 26.74 -0.66
N ARG A 136 -6.35 25.45 -0.46
CA ARG A 136 -6.28 24.83 0.86
C ARG A 136 -5.42 23.57 0.87
N GLN A 137 -5.14 23.05 2.05
CA GLN A 137 -4.65 21.69 2.22
C GLN A 137 -5.82 20.75 2.49
N ALA A 138 -5.66 19.49 2.11
CA ALA A 138 -6.59 18.41 2.43
C ALA A 138 -5.81 17.15 2.82
N LYS A 139 -6.54 16.13 3.25
CA LYS A 139 -5.98 14.79 3.38
C LYS A 139 -6.61 13.88 2.35
N ASN A 140 -5.82 13.02 1.72
CA ASN A 140 -6.28 12.04 0.75
C ASN A 140 -5.86 10.63 1.17
N TYR A 141 -6.69 9.65 0.81
CA TYR A 141 -6.33 8.24 0.91
C TYR A 141 -5.79 7.74 -0.43
N PHE A 142 -4.77 6.92 -0.39
CA PHE A 142 -4.40 6.06 -1.52
C PHE A 142 -4.48 4.61 -1.05
N LEU A 143 -4.87 3.70 -1.94
CA LEU A 143 -5.16 2.31 -1.57
C LEU A 143 -4.54 1.34 -2.57
N LEU A 144 -3.70 0.44 -2.07
CA LEU A 144 -3.20 -0.69 -2.82
C LEU A 144 -3.85 -1.99 -2.34
N GLU A 145 -4.21 -2.88 -3.26
CA GLU A 145 -4.51 -4.29 -2.96
C GLU A 145 -3.25 -5.13 -3.19
N LEU A 146 -2.93 -6.02 -2.24
CA LEU A 146 -1.82 -6.95 -2.34
C LEU A 146 -2.33 -8.31 -2.87
N ASP A 147 -1.91 -8.66 -4.09
CA ASP A 147 -2.07 -10.01 -4.63
C ASP A 147 -0.91 -10.86 -4.10
N LYS A 148 -1.22 -11.68 -3.10
CA LYS A 148 -0.24 -12.48 -2.35
C LYS A 148 0.34 -13.62 -3.19
N ASP A 149 -0.48 -14.20 -4.05
CA ASP A 149 -0.10 -15.31 -4.92
C ASP A 149 0.86 -14.84 -6.02
N LYS A 150 0.54 -13.70 -6.65
CA LYS A 150 1.39 -13.12 -7.71
C LYS A 150 2.51 -12.24 -7.16
N ARG A 151 2.48 -11.90 -5.87
CA ARG A 151 3.41 -10.96 -5.21
C ARG A 151 3.43 -9.60 -5.90
N THR A 152 2.24 -9.10 -6.25
CA THR A 152 2.04 -7.82 -6.94
C THR A 152 1.16 -6.89 -6.13
N ILE A 153 1.31 -5.58 -6.36
CA ILE A 153 0.42 -4.54 -5.83
C ILE A 153 -0.43 -3.96 -6.96
N VAL A 154 -1.67 -3.59 -6.66
CA VAL A 154 -2.63 -3.02 -7.61
C VAL A 154 -3.30 -1.80 -7.00
N ASP A 155 -3.39 -0.71 -7.74
CA ASP A 155 -4.14 0.48 -7.32
C ASP A 155 -5.64 0.19 -7.24
N LYS A 156 -6.23 0.51 -6.08
CA LYS A 156 -7.65 0.40 -5.76
C LYS A 156 -8.19 1.69 -5.14
N SER A 157 -7.54 2.82 -5.41
CA SER A 157 -7.92 4.12 -4.85
C SER A 157 -9.32 4.58 -5.27
N THR A 158 -9.82 4.08 -6.41
CA THR A 158 -11.21 4.32 -6.85
C THR A 158 -12.27 3.88 -5.84
N VAL A 159 -11.96 2.92 -4.97
CA VAL A 159 -12.86 2.46 -3.89
C VAL A 159 -13.08 3.52 -2.81
N VAL A 160 -12.17 4.49 -2.72
CA VAL A 160 -12.14 5.54 -1.70
C VAL A 160 -12.23 6.94 -2.29
N ASP A 161 -12.64 7.08 -3.55
CA ASP A 161 -12.76 8.36 -4.26
C ASP A 161 -13.71 9.33 -3.56
N GLU A 162 -14.83 8.84 -3.04
CA GLU A 162 -15.79 9.68 -2.30
C GLU A 162 -15.21 10.28 -1.02
N LEU A 163 -14.09 9.75 -0.54
CA LEU A 163 -13.43 10.24 0.66
C LEU A 163 -12.38 11.32 0.35
N GLN A 164 -12.06 11.61 -0.92
CA GLN A 164 -10.94 12.51 -1.22
C GLN A 164 -11.29 13.99 -1.03
N ASN A 165 -10.26 14.81 -0.79
CA ASN A 165 -10.33 16.27 -0.78
C ASN A 165 -11.34 16.90 0.19
N ASN A 166 -11.77 16.16 1.21
CA ASN A 166 -12.70 16.61 2.22
C ASN A 166 -11.96 17.10 3.49
N GLY A 167 -12.68 17.83 4.37
CA GLY A 167 -12.12 18.39 5.59
C GLY A 167 -12.00 17.41 6.76
N ASP A 168 -12.33 16.14 6.54
CA ASP A 168 -12.38 15.15 7.62
C ASP A 168 -10.98 14.78 8.09
N LYS A 169 -10.84 14.53 9.39
CA LYS A 169 -9.64 13.87 9.90
C LYS A 169 -9.53 12.48 9.25
N LYS A 170 -8.38 12.19 8.64
CA LYS A 170 -8.10 10.90 7.99
C LYS A 170 -7.09 10.10 8.79
N SER A 171 -7.29 8.78 8.84
CA SER A 171 -6.40 7.82 9.51
C SER A 171 -6.60 6.42 8.93
N ILE A 172 -5.57 5.57 9.07
CA ILE A 172 -5.66 4.15 8.68
C ILE A 172 -6.81 3.44 9.41
N ALA A 173 -7.09 3.80 10.67
CA ALA A 173 -8.19 3.20 11.43
C ALA A 173 -9.57 3.56 10.85
N MET A 174 -9.76 4.81 10.42
CA MET A 174 -11.00 5.23 9.74
C MET A 174 -11.14 4.57 8.37
N LEU A 175 -10.05 4.49 7.61
CA LEU A 175 -10.03 3.80 6.33
C LEU A 175 -10.42 2.32 6.49
N ARG A 176 -9.85 1.62 7.48
CA ARG A 176 -10.24 0.24 7.82
C ARG A 176 -11.73 0.12 8.09
N LYS A 177 -12.28 1.00 8.93
CA LYS A 177 -13.71 0.99 9.25
C LYS A 177 -14.56 1.18 7.99
N TYR A 178 -14.20 2.12 7.13
CA TYR A 178 -14.90 2.37 5.88
C TYR A 178 -14.88 1.16 4.94
N LEU A 179 -13.71 0.56 4.71
CA LEU A 179 -13.55 -0.59 3.82
C LEU A 179 -14.33 -1.81 4.34
N SER A 180 -14.31 -2.07 5.66
CA SER A 180 -15.11 -3.13 6.27
C SER A 180 -16.61 -2.94 6.11
N GLN A 181 -17.11 -1.71 5.96
CA GLN A 181 -18.54 -1.43 5.83
C GLN A 181 -19.02 -1.41 4.37
N ASN A 182 -18.14 -1.05 3.43
CA ASN A 182 -18.53 -0.78 2.04
C ASN A 182 -18.00 -1.80 1.02
N ILE A 183 -16.98 -2.60 1.35
CA ILE A 183 -16.50 -3.69 0.48
C ILE A 183 -17.22 -5.03 0.76
N LEU A 184 -17.91 -5.14 1.90
CA LEU A 184 -18.75 -6.31 2.24
C LEU A 184 -20.15 -6.29 1.59
N ARG A 185 -20.36 -5.48 0.55
CA ARG A 185 -21.64 -5.41 -0.19
C ARG A 185 -21.50 -5.95 -1.60
#